data_AF-B3S723-F1
#
_entry.id   AF-B3S723-F1
#
_cell.length_a   1.000
_cell.length_b   1.000
_cell.length_c   1.000
_cell.angle_alpha   90.00
_cell.angle_beta   90.00
_cell.angle_gamma   90.00
#
_symmetry.space_group_name_H-M   'P 1'
#
loop_
_entity.id
_entity.type
_entity.pdbx_description
1 polymer ?
#
loop_
_entity_poly.entity_id
_entity_poly.type
_entity_poly.pdbx_seq_one_letter_code
_entity_poly.pdbx_strand_id
1 'polypeptide(L)'
;MSILALIHTITLWSDETRMGLWLTKKEFLFDILRQNNKDGSPVHQLLNGKITMSQYCKDLNQLALNEAEQSNTMLPENFSIERIVAECIDDLKMNKEIVSVMAKLKRSGYKITIICNSWIDDCNIVNSSISSKIKLYLKGLANYYFESTQIGISGPSKEIYQYVMQQMDVQLHEIITIEQSELSAEIARNLGIAYIVANENKELLIQLGNLIEINKGIKIHFVEKGSGQVILFLHGFPDFWYGWRYQIPYFTAIGFRAIAIDHRGVGLSSCPPNVEDYSMDLVTEDIDQAILVGHDIGGDVAWNCCLQYPDRVRAVASLNFPYIPPHPNMNLLTYIKQNPSPLQYYIYFSESGKFEKCLAKDIRVSFQNIYTSTDENDEKALDGREFNLLDMDCSSYKLKLIEGYQRSCFMTKEELDYYVKAFQVTGFTPSLNRFRNAQKCWKWQLKTYGKKTSKNPTVQERAEMPIKIFTSI
;
A
#
# COMPACT_ATOMS: atom_id res chain seq x y z
N MET A 1 -2.63 14.19 10.52
CA MET A 1 -2.02 13.97 11.86
C MET A 1 -0.89 12.97 11.69
N SER A 2 0.18 13.01 12.47
CA SER A 2 1.28 12.04 12.32
C SER A 2 0.94 10.73 13.04
N ILE A 3 0.24 9.82 12.36
CA ILE A 3 -0.10 8.50 12.90
C ILE A 3 1.20 7.74 13.23
N LEU A 4 1.23 7.15 14.43
CA LEU A 4 2.36 6.39 14.96
C LEU A 4 2.17 4.91 14.60
N ALA A 5 3.15 4.30 13.93
CA ALA A 5 3.20 2.86 13.73
C ALA A 5 4.10 2.24 14.82
N LEU A 6 3.50 1.57 15.81
CA LEU A 6 4.21 0.88 16.88
C LEU A 6 4.51 -0.56 16.48
N ILE A 7 5.74 -1.02 16.68
CA ILE A 7 6.16 -2.36 16.25
C ILE A 7 7.04 -3.01 17.33
N HIS A 8 6.57 -4.11 17.90
CA HIS A 8 7.38 -4.93 18.80
C HIS A 8 8.38 -5.77 18.02
N THR A 9 9.65 -5.83 18.44
CA THR A 9 10.69 -6.56 17.69
C THR A 9 10.42 -8.04 17.50
N ILE A 10 9.54 -8.65 18.32
CA ILE A 10 9.14 -10.05 18.15
C ILE A 10 8.46 -10.30 16.79
N THR A 11 7.73 -9.29 16.27
CA THR A 11 7.10 -9.33 14.94
C THR A 11 8.12 -9.37 13.80
N LEU A 12 9.31 -8.79 14.01
CA LEU A 12 10.32 -8.58 12.97
C LEU A 12 11.08 -9.85 12.58
N TRP A 13 10.67 -11.03 13.05
CA TRP A 13 11.30 -12.31 12.77
C TRP A 13 10.37 -13.20 11.93
N SER A 14 10.93 -13.89 10.94
CA SER A 14 10.14 -14.52 9.87
C SER A 14 9.42 -15.82 10.25
N ASP A 15 9.55 -16.30 11.48
CA ASP A 15 9.04 -17.59 11.93
C ASP A 15 8.42 -17.51 13.32
N GLU A 16 7.10 -17.72 13.38
CA GLU A 16 6.38 -18.09 14.61
C GLU A 16 7.00 -19.37 15.20
N THR A 17 7.39 -20.28 14.30
CA THR A 17 8.05 -21.58 14.51
C THR A 17 9.40 -21.52 15.24
N ARG A 18 9.90 -20.31 15.55
CA ARG A 18 11.12 -20.16 16.36
C ARG A 18 11.01 -19.18 17.52
N MET A 19 10.30 -18.05 17.49
CA MET A 19 10.16 -17.23 18.72
C MET A 19 9.00 -17.64 19.65
N GLY A 20 7.87 -18.11 19.12
CA GLY A 20 6.83 -18.78 19.92
C GLY A 20 7.11 -20.28 20.11
N LEU A 21 8.04 -20.81 19.33
CA LEU A 21 8.34 -22.24 19.18
C LEU A 21 9.86 -22.49 19.23
N TRP A 22 10.57 -21.77 20.13
CA TRP A 22 12.01 -21.91 20.43
C TRP A 22 12.44 -23.34 20.84
N LEU A 23 11.47 -24.27 20.91
CA LEU A 23 11.46 -25.48 21.70
C LEU A 23 10.82 -26.65 20.94
N THR A 24 10.79 -26.59 19.61
CA THR A 24 10.28 -27.65 18.71
C THR A 24 11.13 -28.93 18.67
N LYS A 25 11.95 -29.17 19.70
CA LYS A 25 12.44 -30.50 20.06
C LYS A 25 12.01 -31.01 21.45
N LYS A 26 11.46 -30.17 22.34
CA LYS A 26 10.87 -30.58 23.64
C LYS A 26 9.86 -29.54 24.15
N GLU A 27 8.58 -29.94 24.22
CA GLU A 27 7.48 -29.21 24.88
C GLU A 27 7.86 -28.76 26.32
N PHE A 28 8.60 -29.61 27.02
CA PHE A 28 9.23 -29.40 28.33
C PHE A 28 9.63 -27.96 28.69
N LEU A 29 10.52 -27.31 27.93
CA LEU A 29 10.99 -25.96 28.24
C LEU A 29 9.91 -24.89 28.00
N PHE A 30 8.90 -25.19 27.18
CA PHE A 30 7.85 -24.25 26.81
C PHE A 30 6.82 -24.22 27.93
N ASP A 31 6.52 -25.39 28.49
CA ASP A 31 5.73 -25.53 29.70
C ASP A 31 6.45 -24.88 30.89
N ILE A 32 7.75 -25.08 31.08
CA ILE A 32 8.54 -24.37 32.11
C ILE A 32 8.39 -22.84 31.97
N LEU A 33 8.65 -22.29 30.78
CA LEU A 33 8.56 -20.85 30.54
C LEU A 33 7.12 -20.34 30.73
N ARG A 34 6.12 -21.07 30.24
CA ARG A 34 4.70 -20.72 30.31
C ARG A 34 4.17 -20.74 31.75
N GLN A 35 4.47 -21.78 32.52
CA GLN A 35 4.09 -21.90 33.93
C GLN A 35 4.72 -20.78 34.78
N ASN A 36 5.95 -20.38 34.44
CA ASN A 36 6.70 -19.33 35.12
C ASN A 36 6.53 -17.93 34.48
N ASN A 37 5.66 -17.75 33.49
CA ASN A 37 5.49 -16.45 32.81
C ASN A 37 4.62 -15.48 33.65
N LYS A 38 5.26 -14.85 34.65
CA LYS A 38 4.66 -13.87 35.56
C LYS A 38 5.59 -12.67 35.75
N ASP A 39 5.06 -11.58 36.29
CA ASP A 39 5.86 -10.43 36.73
C ASP A 39 6.95 -10.87 37.70
N GLY A 40 8.20 -10.51 37.39
CA GLY A 40 9.37 -10.91 38.18
C GLY A 40 9.96 -12.29 37.82
N SER A 41 9.41 -13.01 36.83
CA SER A 41 10.05 -14.19 36.24
C SER A 41 11.44 -13.87 35.65
N PRO A 42 12.34 -14.87 35.48
CA PRO A 42 13.67 -14.63 34.90
C PRO A 42 13.62 -13.96 33.52
N VAL A 43 12.65 -14.34 32.66
CA VAL A 43 12.47 -13.70 31.35
C VAL A 43 12.01 -12.24 31.47
N HIS A 44 11.07 -11.95 32.39
CA HIS A 44 10.65 -10.58 32.66
C HIS A 44 11.78 -9.73 33.29
N GLN A 45 12.63 -10.32 34.12
CA GLN A 45 13.81 -9.65 34.67
C GLN A 45 14.86 -9.36 33.60
N LEU A 46 15.13 -10.32 32.69
CA LEU A 46 16.05 -10.17 31.58
C LEU A 46 15.60 -9.05 30.63
N LEU A 47 14.33 -9.10 30.18
CA LEU A 47 13.81 -8.15 29.21
C LEU A 47 13.74 -6.72 29.76
N ASN A 48 13.54 -6.54 31.07
CA ASN A 48 13.58 -5.23 31.73
C ASN A 48 14.98 -4.82 32.20
N GLY A 49 16.05 -5.54 31.81
CA GLY A 49 17.44 -5.19 32.12
C GLY A 49 17.85 -5.37 33.59
N LYS A 50 17.07 -6.10 34.38
CA LYS A 50 17.37 -6.37 35.80
C LYS A 50 18.43 -7.46 35.99
N ILE A 51 18.54 -8.39 35.04
CA ILE A 51 19.57 -9.44 34.99
C ILE A 51 20.19 -9.51 33.59
N THR A 52 21.37 -10.08 33.50
CA THR A 52 22.09 -10.28 32.22
C THR A 52 21.75 -11.64 31.58
N MET A 53 22.15 -11.82 30.32
CA MET A 53 21.98 -13.10 29.63
C MET A 53 22.69 -14.26 30.35
N SER A 54 23.91 -14.06 30.87
CA SER A 54 24.62 -15.07 31.67
C SER A 54 23.85 -15.50 32.92
N GLN A 55 23.18 -14.55 33.58
CA GLN A 55 22.38 -14.85 34.77
C GLN A 55 21.08 -15.58 34.40
N TYR A 56 20.39 -15.11 33.35
CA TYR A 56 19.18 -15.75 32.84
C TYR A 56 19.41 -17.20 32.40
N CYS A 57 20.52 -17.50 31.71
CA CYS A 57 20.85 -18.87 31.31
C CYS A 57 21.01 -19.78 32.53
N LYS A 58 21.70 -19.33 33.59
CA LYS A 58 21.83 -20.08 34.85
C LYS A 58 20.49 -20.32 35.54
N ASP A 59 19.67 -19.27 35.67
CA ASP A 59 18.38 -19.33 36.34
C ASP A 59 17.42 -20.30 35.60
N LEU A 60 17.37 -20.21 34.26
CA LEU A 60 16.55 -21.10 33.43
C LEU A 60 17.11 -22.53 33.40
N ASN A 61 18.43 -22.72 33.44
CA ASN A 61 19.03 -24.06 33.53
C ASN A 61 18.68 -24.74 34.85
N GLN A 62 18.66 -23.98 35.96
CA GLN A 62 18.20 -24.51 37.25
C GLN A 62 16.70 -24.85 37.24
N LEU A 63 15.85 -24.02 36.65
CA LEU A 63 14.42 -24.33 36.47
C LEU A 63 14.22 -25.61 35.63
N ALA A 64 15.00 -25.78 34.55
CA ALA A 64 14.95 -26.97 33.71
C ALA A 64 15.42 -28.24 34.44
N LEU A 65 16.43 -28.15 35.31
CA LEU A 65 16.86 -29.28 36.15
C LEU A 65 15.78 -29.65 37.18
N ASN A 66 15.17 -28.65 37.84
CA ASN A 66 14.13 -28.87 38.85
C ASN A 66 12.87 -29.51 38.23
N GLU A 67 12.42 -29.04 37.08
CA GLU A 67 11.26 -29.63 36.38
C GLU A 67 11.58 -31.04 35.87
N ALA A 68 12.82 -31.29 35.42
CA ALA A 68 13.24 -32.62 34.97
C ALA A 68 13.17 -33.63 36.12
N GLU A 69 13.59 -33.24 37.32
CA GLU A 69 13.46 -34.04 38.53
C GLU A 69 11.99 -34.28 38.91
N GLN A 70 11.15 -33.23 38.93
CA GLN A 70 9.72 -33.35 39.29
C GLN A 70 8.89 -34.16 38.29
N SER A 71 9.17 -34.02 36.98
CA SER A 71 8.51 -34.77 35.91
C SER A 71 9.10 -36.15 35.64
N ASN A 72 10.20 -36.52 36.33
CA ASN A 72 11.01 -37.71 36.08
C ASN A 72 11.49 -37.81 34.60
N THR A 73 11.81 -36.65 34.00
CA THR A 73 12.25 -36.52 32.60
C THR A 73 13.77 -36.52 32.50
N MET A 74 14.34 -37.46 31.74
CA MET A 74 15.78 -37.46 31.47
C MET A 74 16.17 -36.32 30.49
N LEU A 75 17.11 -35.48 30.93
CA LEU A 75 17.79 -34.51 30.07
C LEU A 75 19.00 -35.16 29.37
N PRO A 76 19.35 -34.75 28.13
CA PRO A 76 20.56 -35.22 27.46
C PRO A 76 21.83 -34.86 28.24
N GLU A 77 22.88 -35.69 28.15
CA GLU A 77 24.19 -35.45 28.79
C GLU A 77 24.84 -34.12 28.37
N ASN A 78 24.50 -33.61 27.18
CA ASN A 78 24.99 -32.36 26.62
C ASN A 78 23.98 -31.19 26.72
N PHE A 79 22.98 -31.29 27.61
CA PHE A 79 22.01 -30.24 27.83
C PHE A 79 22.67 -28.97 28.42
N SER A 80 22.44 -27.83 27.75
CA SER A 80 22.86 -26.51 28.21
C SER A 80 21.92 -25.47 27.63
N ILE A 81 21.36 -24.62 28.49
CA ILE A 81 20.52 -23.49 28.06
C ILE A 81 21.35 -22.49 27.27
N GLU A 82 22.61 -22.24 27.67
CA GLU A 82 23.55 -21.36 26.97
C GLU A 82 23.69 -21.75 25.50
N ARG A 83 23.90 -23.05 25.23
CA ARG A 83 24.03 -23.58 23.89
C ARG A 83 22.73 -23.45 23.08
N ILE A 84 21.60 -23.80 23.70
CA ILE A 84 20.29 -23.67 23.05
C ILE A 84 20.05 -22.20 22.66
N VAL A 85 20.25 -21.27 23.58
CA VAL A 85 20.12 -19.82 23.33
C VAL A 85 21.08 -19.33 22.23
N ALA A 86 22.31 -19.87 22.16
CA ALA A 86 23.26 -19.56 21.08
C ALA A 86 22.71 -19.95 19.70
N GLU A 87 22.37 -21.24 19.53
CA GLU A 87 21.83 -21.81 18.28
C GLU A 87 20.55 -21.07 17.87
N CYS A 88 19.72 -20.71 18.85
CA CYS A 88 18.52 -19.90 18.68
C CYS A 88 18.80 -18.49 18.12
N ILE A 89 19.77 -17.76 18.66
CA ILE A 89 20.09 -16.40 18.23
C ILE A 89 20.72 -16.37 16.83
N ASP A 90 21.58 -17.33 16.50
CA ASP A 90 22.21 -17.43 15.17
C ASP A 90 21.18 -17.76 14.06
N ASP A 91 20.07 -18.43 14.42
CA ASP A 91 18.98 -18.78 13.49
C ASP A 91 17.96 -17.65 13.23
N LEU A 92 18.11 -16.48 13.87
CA LEU A 92 17.19 -15.34 13.73
C LEU A 92 17.23 -14.71 12.33
N LYS A 93 16.10 -14.79 11.61
CA LYS A 93 15.93 -14.21 10.27
C LYS A 93 14.91 -13.08 10.29
N MET A 94 15.36 -11.90 9.86
CA MET A 94 14.54 -10.70 9.82
C MET A 94 13.42 -10.82 8.77
N ASN A 95 12.19 -10.51 9.17
CA ASN A 95 11.01 -10.49 8.32
C ASN A 95 11.08 -9.31 7.33
N LYS A 96 11.56 -9.60 6.12
CA LYS A 96 11.72 -8.62 5.03
C LYS A 96 10.40 -7.95 4.61
N GLU A 97 9.27 -8.62 4.83
CA GLU A 97 7.94 -8.14 4.45
C GLU A 97 7.50 -6.99 5.38
N ILE A 98 7.60 -7.19 6.70
CA ILE A 98 7.33 -6.13 7.69
C ILE A 98 8.33 -4.98 7.56
N VAL A 99 9.62 -5.27 7.35
CA VAL A 99 10.65 -4.24 7.10
C VAL A 99 10.35 -3.41 5.85
N SER A 100 9.83 -4.03 4.78
CA SER A 100 9.37 -3.32 3.58
C SER A 100 8.18 -2.41 3.91
N VAL A 101 7.17 -2.93 4.62
CA VAL A 101 5.99 -2.15 5.05
C VAL A 101 6.36 -0.98 5.94
N MET A 102 7.29 -1.15 6.90
CA MET A 102 7.85 -0.07 7.71
C MET A 102 8.51 1.02 6.85
N ALA A 103 9.33 0.62 5.88
CA ALA A 103 10.01 1.56 5.00
C ALA A 103 9.01 2.32 4.11
N LYS A 104 7.90 1.70 3.71
CA LYS A 104 6.82 2.40 3.00
C LYS A 104 6.04 3.33 3.92
N LEU A 105 5.54 2.85 5.07
CA LEU A 105 4.85 3.66 6.09
C LEU A 105 5.63 4.93 6.46
N LYS A 106 6.96 4.83 6.63
CA LYS A 106 7.82 5.98 6.90
C LYS A 106 7.84 7.00 5.76
N ARG A 107 7.84 6.55 4.50
CA ARG A 107 7.71 7.42 3.31
C ARG A 107 6.31 8.04 3.23
N SER A 108 5.29 7.29 3.69
CA SER A 108 3.89 7.72 3.78
C SER A 108 3.59 8.73 4.90
N GLY A 109 4.61 9.22 5.62
CA GLY A 109 4.47 10.21 6.68
C GLY A 109 4.17 9.64 8.08
N TYR A 110 4.08 8.33 8.23
CA TYR A 110 3.92 7.70 9.55
C TYR A 110 5.23 7.81 10.35
N LYS A 111 5.11 8.09 11.65
CA LYS A 111 6.23 8.00 12.58
C LYS A 111 6.39 6.53 12.97
N ILE A 112 7.52 5.90 12.63
CA ILE A 112 7.80 4.50 13.00
C ILE A 112 8.42 4.45 14.39
N THR A 113 7.78 3.76 15.32
CA THR A 113 8.30 3.50 16.67
C THR A 113 8.53 2.01 16.86
N ILE A 114 9.77 1.62 17.15
CA ILE A 114 10.14 0.23 17.41
C ILE A 114 10.35 0.05 18.92
N ILE A 115 9.62 -0.90 19.51
CA ILE A 115 9.90 -1.40 20.85
C ILE A 115 10.75 -2.66 20.72
N CYS A 116 12.03 -2.53 21.06
CA CYS A 116 12.94 -3.65 21.15
C CYS A 116 12.90 -4.27 22.53
N ASN A 117 12.14 -5.36 22.66
CA ASN A 117 12.40 -6.32 23.73
C ASN A 117 13.80 -6.88 23.51
N SER A 118 14.72 -6.55 24.41
CA SER A 118 16.13 -6.89 24.31
C SER A 118 16.68 -7.38 25.64
N TRP A 119 17.97 -7.69 25.68
CA TRP A 119 18.68 -8.17 26.85
C TRP A 119 20.05 -7.51 26.98
N ILE A 120 20.63 -7.57 28.17
CA ILE A 120 22.02 -7.22 28.42
C ILE A 120 22.86 -8.45 28.10
N ASP A 121 23.58 -8.41 26.97
CA ASP A 121 24.43 -9.50 26.51
C ASP A 121 25.84 -9.34 27.11
N ASP A 122 26.12 -10.10 28.16
CA ASP A 122 27.43 -10.20 28.82
C ASP A 122 28.18 -11.49 28.45
N CYS A 123 27.65 -12.21 27.45
CA CYS A 123 28.11 -13.52 27.05
C CYS A 123 29.00 -13.45 25.79
N ASN A 124 30.10 -14.22 25.77
CA ASN A 124 30.78 -14.58 24.50
C ASN A 124 30.00 -15.66 23.70
N ILE A 125 28.72 -15.89 24.02
CA ILE A 125 27.87 -16.93 23.45
C ILE A 125 27.37 -16.53 22.05
N VAL A 126 27.05 -15.25 21.85
CA VAL A 126 26.57 -14.72 20.58
C VAL A 126 27.74 -14.27 19.72
N ASN A 127 27.71 -14.59 18.43
CA ASN A 127 28.60 -13.98 17.45
C ASN A 127 28.19 -12.50 17.24
N SER A 128 28.61 -11.66 18.18
CA SER A 128 28.04 -10.32 18.54
C SER A 128 27.86 -9.33 17.40
N SER A 129 28.47 -9.59 16.25
CA SER A 129 28.29 -8.81 15.04
C SER A 129 26.86 -8.86 14.47
N ILE A 130 26.11 -9.98 14.60
CA ILE A 130 24.79 -10.12 13.95
C ILE A 130 23.73 -9.30 14.69
N SER A 131 23.56 -9.51 16.00
CA SER A 131 22.59 -8.78 16.82
C SER A 131 22.82 -7.26 16.77
N SER A 132 24.09 -6.83 16.82
CA SER A 132 24.48 -5.43 16.76
C SER A 132 24.23 -4.79 15.38
N LYS A 133 24.49 -5.50 14.27
CA LYS A 133 24.14 -5.04 12.91
C LYS A 133 22.63 -4.88 12.74
N ILE A 134 21.82 -5.81 13.25
CA ILE A 134 20.36 -5.74 13.15
C ILE A 134 19.83 -4.58 14.02
N LYS A 135 20.30 -4.43 15.28
CA LYS A 135 19.95 -3.28 16.12
C LYS A 135 20.25 -1.94 15.42
N LEU A 136 21.44 -1.80 14.81
CA LEU A 136 21.83 -0.59 14.09
C LEU A 136 20.93 -0.34 12.86
N TYR A 137 20.62 -1.38 12.10
CA TYR A 137 19.71 -1.30 10.95
C TYR A 137 18.29 -0.86 11.36
N LEU A 138 17.73 -1.46 12.41
CA LEU A 138 16.41 -1.10 12.93
C LEU A 138 16.38 0.33 13.50
N LYS A 139 17.45 0.78 14.17
CA LYS A 139 17.59 2.18 14.59
C LYS A 139 17.57 3.17 13.42
N GLY A 140 18.15 2.81 12.27
CA GLY A 140 18.08 3.63 11.04
C GLY A 140 16.68 3.63 10.39
N LEU A 141 15.93 2.54 10.50
CA LEU A 141 14.56 2.44 9.99
C LEU A 141 13.54 3.16 10.88
N ALA A 142 13.72 3.18 12.20
CA ALA A 142 12.82 3.86 13.11
C ALA A 142 12.86 5.40 12.97
N ASN A 143 11.80 6.07 13.43
CA ASN A 143 11.87 7.44 13.92
C ASN A 143 12.22 7.46 15.41
N TYR A 144 11.71 6.49 16.17
CA TYR A 144 11.96 6.31 17.59
C TYR A 144 12.22 4.83 17.90
N TYR A 145 13.27 4.55 18.67
CA TYR A 145 13.70 3.19 18.99
C TYR A 145 13.93 3.08 20.49
N PHE A 146 13.12 2.27 21.17
CA PHE A 146 13.17 2.08 22.60
C PHE A 146 13.65 0.65 22.92
N GLU A 147 14.72 0.50 23.71
CA GLU A 147 15.18 -0.80 24.20
C GLU A 147 14.59 -1.05 25.59
N SER A 148 13.90 -2.18 25.77
CA SER A 148 13.22 -2.53 27.03
C SER A 148 14.15 -2.54 28.24
N THR A 149 15.42 -2.90 28.04
CA THR A 149 16.48 -2.88 29.06
C THR A 149 16.95 -1.49 29.46
N GLN A 150 16.75 -0.47 28.61
CA GLN A 150 17.11 0.92 28.89
C GLN A 150 15.96 1.67 29.58
N ILE A 151 14.71 1.37 29.21
CA ILE A 151 13.52 2.00 29.79
C ILE A 151 12.94 1.23 30.98
N GLY A 152 13.35 -0.02 31.20
CA GLY A 152 12.85 -0.90 32.27
C GLY A 152 11.43 -1.43 32.04
N ILE A 153 10.95 -1.42 30.79
CA ILE A 153 9.59 -1.80 30.38
C ILE A 153 9.65 -2.68 29.13
N SER A 154 9.23 -3.94 29.24
CA SER A 154 9.02 -4.88 28.14
C SER A 154 7.58 -4.82 27.63
N GLY A 155 7.38 -5.05 26.33
CA GLY A 155 6.05 -5.12 25.71
C GLY A 155 5.69 -6.50 25.13
N PRO A 156 4.45 -6.70 24.68
CA PRO A 156 3.31 -5.79 24.82
C PRO A 156 2.85 -5.74 26.29
N SER A 157 2.54 -4.54 26.78
CA SER A 157 2.15 -4.25 28.17
C SER A 157 1.36 -2.94 28.20
N LYS A 158 0.56 -2.65 29.23
CA LYS A 158 -0.16 -1.37 29.28
C LYS A 158 0.81 -0.20 29.46
N GLU A 159 1.86 -0.47 30.20
CA GLU A 159 2.93 0.43 30.61
C GLU A 159 3.73 0.92 29.41
N ILE A 160 4.03 0.05 28.42
CA ILE A 160 4.75 0.48 27.22
C ILE A 160 3.89 1.40 26.33
N TYR A 161 2.59 1.14 26.22
CA TYR A 161 1.68 2.03 25.49
C TYR A 161 1.59 3.42 26.15
N GLN A 162 1.45 3.47 27.47
CA GLN A 162 1.45 4.72 28.24
C GLN A 162 2.77 5.49 28.11
N TYR A 163 3.91 4.78 28.18
CA TYR A 163 5.24 5.36 27.97
C TYR A 163 5.37 5.98 26.58
N VAL A 164 4.98 5.25 25.53
CA VAL A 164 5.02 5.74 24.14
C VAL A 164 4.13 6.97 23.95
N MET A 165 2.90 6.97 24.47
CA MET A 165 2.00 8.13 24.40
C MET A 165 2.63 9.38 25.02
N GLN A 166 3.23 9.24 26.21
CA GLN A 166 3.88 10.35 26.92
C GLN A 166 5.14 10.87 26.21
N GLN A 167 5.99 9.97 25.69
CA GLN A 167 7.22 10.39 25.01
C GLN A 167 6.96 11.02 23.63
N MET A 168 5.88 10.62 22.95
CA MET A 168 5.58 11.03 21.57
C MET A 168 4.53 12.16 21.45
N ASP A 169 3.85 12.48 22.55
CA ASP A 169 2.69 13.40 22.60
C ASP A 169 1.58 13.00 21.61
N VAL A 170 1.10 11.76 21.74
CA VAL A 170 0.04 11.18 20.88
C VAL A 170 -1.07 10.51 21.69
N GLN A 171 -2.27 10.49 21.12
CA GLN A 171 -3.44 9.81 21.70
C GLN A 171 -3.57 8.36 21.21
N LEU A 172 -4.32 7.53 21.95
CA LEU A 172 -4.53 6.10 21.61
C LEU A 172 -5.04 5.87 20.18
N HIS A 173 -5.92 6.75 19.69
CA HIS A 173 -6.51 6.68 18.35
C HIS A 173 -5.55 7.12 17.22
N GLU A 174 -4.39 7.69 17.57
CA GLU A 174 -3.32 8.05 16.63
C GLU A 174 -2.24 6.97 16.54
N ILE A 175 -2.40 5.85 17.26
CA ILE A 175 -1.48 4.71 17.26
C ILE A 175 -2.10 3.56 16.46
N ILE A 176 -1.31 2.99 15.54
CA ILE A 176 -1.54 1.66 14.98
C ILE A 176 -0.40 0.76 15.46
N THR A 177 -0.69 -0.29 16.20
CA THR A 177 0.32 -1.32 16.54
C THR A 177 0.34 -2.43 15.49
N ILE A 178 1.53 -2.96 15.21
CA ILE A 178 1.73 -4.16 14.39
C ILE A 178 2.27 -5.24 15.33
N GLU A 179 1.45 -6.27 15.53
CA GLU A 179 1.65 -7.37 16.47
C GLU A 179 1.88 -8.69 15.73
N GLN A 180 2.48 -9.68 16.38
CA GLN A 180 2.80 -10.94 15.70
C GLN A 180 1.62 -11.90 15.71
N SER A 181 0.94 -12.01 16.85
CA SER A 181 -0.18 -12.91 17.10
C SER A 181 -1.34 -12.21 17.82
N GLU A 182 -2.51 -12.82 17.79
CA GLU A 182 -3.70 -12.34 18.50
C GLU A 182 -3.51 -12.20 20.02
N LEU A 183 -2.68 -13.06 20.63
CA LEU A 183 -2.34 -12.97 22.06
C LEU A 183 -1.58 -11.68 22.39
N SER A 184 -0.63 -11.26 21.53
CA SER A 184 0.05 -9.96 21.69
C SER A 184 -0.87 -8.77 21.46
N ALA A 185 -1.85 -8.92 20.54
CA ALA A 185 -2.80 -7.87 20.19
C ALA A 185 -3.91 -7.64 21.22
N GLU A 186 -4.16 -8.59 22.14
CA GLU A 186 -5.21 -8.49 23.15
C GLU A 186 -5.08 -7.22 24.02
N ILE A 187 -3.86 -6.81 24.36
CA ILE A 187 -3.60 -5.60 25.15
C ILE A 187 -3.98 -4.34 24.35
N ALA A 188 -3.63 -4.28 23.08
CA ALA A 188 -3.98 -3.16 22.20
C ALA A 188 -5.50 -3.06 21.99
N ARG A 189 -6.16 -4.21 21.74
CA ARG A 189 -7.61 -4.36 21.66
C ARG A 189 -8.31 -3.84 22.92
N ASN A 190 -7.86 -4.26 24.10
CA ASN A 190 -8.44 -3.86 25.39
C ASN A 190 -8.23 -2.36 25.70
N LEU A 191 -7.23 -1.73 25.09
CA LEU A 191 -6.98 -0.28 25.17
C LEU A 191 -7.68 0.53 24.05
N GLY A 192 -8.37 -0.11 23.11
CA GLY A 192 -9.00 0.54 21.97
C GLY A 192 -8.01 1.07 20.92
N ILE A 193 -6.78 0.56 20.91
CA ILE A 193 -5.74 0.91 19.93
C ILE A 193 -5.99 0.09 18.66
N ALA A 194 -5.82 0.71 17.49
CA ALA A 194 -5.88 0.00 16.22
C ALA A 194 -4.68 -0.96 16.10
N TYR A 195 -4.91 -2.22 15.73
CA TYR A 195 -3.86 -3.23 15.64
C TYR A 195 -3.94 -4.03 14.33
N ILE A 196 -2.80 -4.55 13.87
CA ILE A 196 -2.70 -5.51 12.76
C ILE A 196 -1.88 -6.70 13.24
N VAL A 197 -2.44 -7.90 13.15
CA VAL A 197 -1.73 -9.17 13.39
C VAL A 197 -1.02 -9.59 12.10
N ALA A 198 0.31 -9.47 12.08
CA ALA A 198 1.12 -9.57 10.86
C ALA A 198 1.13 -10.97 10.22
N ASN A 199 1.02 -12.03 11.02
CA ASN A 199 1.01 -13.41 10.50
C ASN A 199 -0.32 -13.75 9.80
N GLU A 200 -1.45 -13.28 10.36
CA GLU A 200 -2.80 -13.59 9.88
C GLU A 200 -3.28 -12.62 8.80
N ASN A 201 -2.93 -11.33 8.90
CA ASN A 201 -3.49 -10.25 8.09
C ASN A 201 -2.43 -9.62 7.15
N LYS A 202 -1.64 -10.45 6.47
CA LYS A 202 -0.60 -10.00 5.53
C LYS A 202 -1.10 -9.06 4.44
N GLU A 203 -2.29 -9.31 3.90
CA GLU A 203 -2.88 -8.47 2.86
C GLU A 203 -3.14 -7.05 3.40
N LEU A 204 -3.77 -6.92 4.58
CA LEU A 204 -4.03 -5.64 5.24
C LEU A 204 -2.73 -4.90 5.60
N LEU A 205 -1.70 -5.63 6.04
CA LEU A 205 -0.38 -5.07 6.33
C LEU A 205 0.28 -4.47 5.07
N ILE A 206 0.20 -5.17 3.95
CA ILE A 206 0.69 -4.70 2.64
C ILE A 206 -0.14 -3.50 2.17
N GLN A 207 -1.47 -3.55 2.27
CA GLN A 207 -2.37 -2.45 1.92
C GLN A 207 -2.06 -1.18 2.75
N LEU A 208 -1.83 -1.31 4.07
CA LEU A 208 -1.43 -0.19 4.93
C LEU A 208 -0.10 0.42 4.48
N GLY A 209 0.92 -0.41 4.22
CA GLY A 209 2.20 0.06 3.67
C GLY A 209 2.07 0.70 2.29
N ASN A 210 1.06 0.34 1.53
CA ASN A 210 0.77 0.87 0.21
C ASN A 210 -0.07 2.17 0.22
N LEU A 211 -0.37 2.78 1.37
CA LEU A 211 -1.07 4.07 1.46
C LEU A 211 -0.10 5.20 1.79
N ILE A 212 -0.07 6.28 1.00
CA ILE A 212 0.64 7.54 1.30
C ILE A 212 -0.38 8.62 1.66
N GLU A 213 -0.23 9.28 2.82
CA GLU A 213 -0.98 10.51 3.12
C GLU A 213 -0.36 11.68 2.36
N ILE A 214 -1.18 12.36 1.57
CA ILE A 214 -0.88 13.56 0.81
C ILE A 214 -1.90 14.65 1.10
N ASN A 215 -1.58 15.89 0.69
CA ASN A 215 -2.38 17.11 0.79
C ASN A 215 -3.74 17.01 1.51
N LYS A 216 -3.79 17.52 2.75
CA LYS A 216 -5.00 17.65 3.58
C LYS A 216 -5.65 16.32 4.02
N GLY A 217 -4.86 15.26 4.18
CA GLY A 217 -5.33 13.98 4.73
C GLY A 217 -5.91 13.01 3.68
N ILE A 218 -5.68 13.28 2.39
CA ILE A 218 -6.02 12.36 1.31
C ILE A 218 -5.00 11.22 1.32
N LYS A 219 -5.45 9.98 1.40
CA LYS A 219 -4.57 8.81 1.27
C LYS A 219 -4.65 8.27 -0.15
N ILE A 220 -3.50 8.12 -0.80
CA ILE A 220 -3.38 7.48 -2.11
C ILE A 220 -2.77 6.09 -1.95
N HIS A 221 -3.48 5.08 -2.43
CA HIS A 221 -2.98 3.72 -2.55
C HIS A 221 -2.07 3.57 -3.77
N PHE A 222 -1.01 2.78 -3.62
CA PHE A 222 -0.09 2.44 -4.70
C PHE A 222 0.45 1.01 -4.58
N VAL A 223 0.51 0.29 -5.70
CA VAL A 223 1.30 -0.94 -5.80
C VAL A 223 2.68 -0.62 -6.36
N GLU A 224 3.71 -1.10 -5.67
CA GLU A 224 5.12 -0.87 -6.00
C GLU A 224 5.86 -2.20 -6.16
N LYS A 225 6.69 -2.30 -7.19
CA LYS A 225 7.63 -3.41 -7.38
C LYS A 225 8.94 -2.90 -8.01
N GLY A 226 10.03 -3.62 -7.77
CA GLY A 226 11.34 -3.34 -8.36
C GLY A 226 12.11 -2.18 -7.69
N SER A 227 13.18 -1.77 -8.35
CA SER A 227 14.15 -0.80 -7.84
C SER A 227 14.84 -0.10 -9.01
N GLY A 228 15.23 1.16 -8.85
CA GLY A 228 15.84 1.96 -9.92
C GLY A 228 15.03 3.23 -10.18
N GLN A 229 15.06 3.71 -11.42
CA GLN A 229 14.30 4.89 -11.85
C GLN A 229 12.80 4.65 -11.68
N VAL A 230 12.10 5.61 -11.06
CA VAL A 230 10.63 5.53 -10.87
C VAL A 230 9.92 5.70 -12.21
N ILE A 231 9.05 4.74 -12.50
CA ILE A 231 7.99 4.83 -13.52
C ILE A 231 6.64 4.69 -12.82
N LEU A 232 5.77 5.69 -13.02
CA LEU A 232 4.50 5.85 -12.33
C LEU A 232 3.35 5.73 -13.33
N PHE A 233 2.47 4.78 -13.07
CA PHE A 233 1.33 4.42 -13.90
C PHE A 233 0.04 5.06 -13.38
N LEU A 234 -0.69 5.73 -14.27
CA LEU A 234 -1.92 6.50 -14.01
C LEU A 234 -3.06 5.89 -14.84
N HIS A 235 -4.06 5.30 -14.19
CA HIS A 235 -5.12 4.52 -14.86
C HIS A 235 -6.26 5.40 -15.44
N GLY A 236 -7.12 4.77 -16.24
CA GLY A 236 -8.30 5.39 -16.86
C GLY A 236 -9.56 5.33 -16.00
N PHE A 237 -10.73 5.50 -16.63
CA PHE A 237 -12.04 5.26 -16.00
C PHE A 237 -12.93 4.32 -16.83
N PRO A 238 -13.65 3.36 -16.21
CA PRO A 238 -13.54 2.92 -14.82
C PRO A 238 -12.41 1.89 -14.66
N ASP A 239 -11.28 2.31 -14.07
CA ASP A 239 -10.11 1.47 -13.85
C ASP A 239 -9.46 1.81 -12.49
N PHE A 240 -8.43 1.07 -12.09
CA PHE A 240 -7.61 1.33 -10.90
C PHE A 240 -6.18 0.77 -11.11
N TRP A 241 -5.32 0.69 -10.09
CA TRP A 241 -3.90 0.26 -10.25
C TRP A 241 -3.74 -1.04 -11.05
N TYR A 242 -4.73 -1.93 -10.97
CA TYR A 242 -4.74 -3.27 -11.55
C TYR A 242 -4.81 -3.30 -13.09
N GLY A 243 -5.19 -2.19 -13.74
CA GLY A 243 -5.06 -2.05 -15.20
C GLY A 243 -3.62 -2.24 -15.67
N TRP A 244 -2.64 -1.94 -14.82
CA TRP A 244 -1.20 -2.00 -15.12
C TRP A 244 -0.51 -3.31 -14.72
N ARG A 245 -1.29 -4.34 -14.35
CA ARG A 245 -0.79 -5.61 -13.80
C ARG A 245 0.22 -6.37 -14.68
N TYR A 246 0.21 -6.16 -16.00
CA TYR A 246 1.19 -6.74 -16.93
C TYR A 246 2.42 -5.84 -17.13
N GLN A 247 2.26 -4.51 -17.06
CA GLN A 247 3.32 -3.54 -17.23
C GLN A 247 4.23 -3.49 -15.99
N ILE A 248 3.67 -3.59 -14.77
CA ILE A 248 4.43 -3.63 -13.52
C ILE A 248 5.55 -4.70 -13.57
N PRO A 249 5.28 -6.01 -13.77
CA PRO A 249 6.34 -7.01 -13.81
C PRO A 249 7.33 -6.77 -14.97
N TYR A 250 6.85 -6.38 -16.16
CA TYR A 250 7.71 -6.09 -17.31
C TYR A 250 8.75 -5.00 -17.00
N PHE A 251 8.30 -3.81 -16.55
CA PHE A 251 9.20 -2.70 -16.27
C PHE A 251 10.16 -2.99 -15.10
N THR A 252 9.75 -3.82 -14.13
CA THR A 252 10.68 -4.26 -13.08
C THR A 252 11.75 -5.22 -13.55
N ALA A 253 11.44 -6.10 -14.52
CA ALA A 253 12.40 -7.03 -15.10
C ALA A 253 13.51 -6.30 -15.88
N ILE A 254 13.20 -5.13 -16.47
CA ILE A 254 14.16 -4.25 -17.15
C ILE A 254 14.75 -3.13 -16.27
N GLY A 255 14.63 -3.25 -14.94
CA GLY A 255 15.39 -2.41 -13.99
C GLY A 255 14.73 -1.08 -13.57
N PHE A 256 13.42 -0.92 -13.75
CA PHE A 256 12.68 0.23 -13.19
C PHE A 256 12.05 -0.10 -11.83
N ARG A 257 11.79 0.96 -11.06
CA ARG A 257 10.91 0.95 -9.89
C ARG A 257 9.50 1.28 -10.38
N ALA A 258 8.69 0.26 -10.64
CA ALA A 258 7.33 0.40 -11.14
C ALA A 258 6.37 0.70 -9.99
N ILE A 259 5.60 1.78 -10.13
CA ILE A 259 4.56 2.20 -9.19
C ILE A 259 3.26 2.40 -9.98
N ALA A 260 2.15 1.79 -9.56
CA ALA A 260 0.82 2.08 -10.09
C ALA A 260 -0.07 2.56 -8.94
N ILE A 261 -0.67 3.75 -9.07
CA ILE A 261 -1.56 4.30 -8.04
C ILE A 261 -3.02 3.95 -8.30
N ASP A 262 -3.84 4.00 -7.26
CA ASP A 262 -5.25 4.29 -7.39
C ASP A 262 -5.44 5.81 -7.30
N HIS A 263 -6.08 6.44 -8.29
CA HIS A 263 -6.46 7.85 -8.17
C HIS A 263 -7.44 8.06 -7.00
N ARG A 264 -7.51 9.28 -6.46
CA ARG A 264 -8.56 9.66 -5.50
C ARG A 264 -9.94 9.29 -6.06
N GLY A 265 -10.77 8.61 -5.25
CA GLY A 265 -12.09 8.15 -5.68
C GLY A 265 -12.18 6.75 -6.29
N VAL A 266 -11.14 5.90 -6.15
CA VAL A 266 -11.20 4.48 -6.56
C VAL A 266 -10.30 3.59 -5.70
N GLY A 267 -10.56 2.29 -5.74
CA GLY A 267 -9.70 1.26 -5.13
C GLY A 267 -9.56 1.45 -3.63
N LEU A 268 -8.31 1.49 -3.15
CA LEU A 268 -8.00 1.72 -1.72
C LEU A 268 -7.62 3.18 -1.41
N SER A 269 -7.66 4.07 -2.41
CA SER A 269 -7.47 5.50 -2.22
C SER A 269 -8.69 6.15 -1.56
N SER A 270 -8.44 7.27 -0.87
CA SER A 270 -9.50 8.08 -0.26
C SER A 270 -10.52 8.53 -1.30
N CYS A 271 -11.79 8.49 -0.90
CA CYS A 271 -12.93 8.97 -1.68
C CYS A 271 -13.56 10.19 -0.98
N PRO A 272 -13.00 11.41 -1.12
CA PRO A 272 -13.62 12.64 -0.62
C PRO A 272 -15.10 12.78 -1.01
N PRO A 273 -15.97 13.32 -0.14
CA PRO A 273 -17.38 13.42 -0.42
C PRO A 273 -17.75 14.56 -1.39
N ASN A 274 -16.94 15.63 -1.44
CA ASN A 274 -17.27 16.82 -2.22
C ASN A 274 -16.82 16.66 -3.68
N VAL A 275 -17.55 17.28 -4.61
CA VAL A 275 -17.21 17.23 -6.04
C VAL A 275 -15.89 17.94 -6.30
N GLU A 276 -15.68 19.09 -5.65
CA GLU A 276 -14.56 20.01 -5.83
C GLU A 276 -13.20 19.37 -5.51
N ASP A 277 -13.20 18.33 -4.69
CA ASP A 277 -12.01 17.56 -4.30
C ASP A 277 -11.46 16.67 -5.44
N TYR A 278 -12.13 16.59 -6.58
CA TYR A 278 -11.70 15.80 -7.77
C TYR A 278 -11.23 16.67 -8.95
N SER A 279 -10.90 17.92 -8.66
CA SER A 279 -10.42 18.88 -9.64
C SER A 279 -8.95 18.66 -10.03
N MET A 280 -8.60 19.02 -11.26
CA MET A 280 -7.29 18.72 -11.86
C MET A 280 -6.11 19.30 -11.06
N ASP A 281 -6.29 20.48 -10.44
CA ASP A 281 -5.30 21.07 -9.54
C ASP A 281 -4.94 20.13 -8.39
N LEU A 282 -5.95 19.52 -7.74
CA LEU A 282 -5.72 18.60 -6.64
C LEU A 282 -5.24 17.23 -7.13
N VAL A 283 -5.78 16.71 -8.23
CA VAL A 283 -5.37 15.41 -8.79
C VAL A 283 -3.91 15.42 -9.28
N THR A 284 -3.40 16.56 -9.75
CA THR A 284 -1.99 16.68 -10.16
C THR A 284 -1.05 17.01 -9.01
N GLU A 285 -1.55 17.57 -7.90
CA GLU A 285 -0.82 17.68 -6.64
C GLU A 285 -0.50 16.31 -6.01
N ASP A 286 -1.31 15.28 -6.30
CA ASP A 286 -1.11 13.90 -5.83
C ASP A 286 0.10 13.20 -6.46
N ILE A 287 0.70 13.80 -7.48
CA ILE A 287 1.73 13.19 -8.32
C ILE A 287 3.10 13.82 -8.01
N ASP A 288 4.02 12.97 -7.54
CA ASP A 288 5.41 13.33 -7.21
C ASP A 288 6.40 12.91 -8.32
N GLN A 289 7.69 13.17 -8.14
CA GLN A 289 8.70 13.14 -9.21
C GLN A 289 8.90 11.75 -9.85
N ALA A 290 8.55 11.60 -11.13
CA ALA A 290 8.57 10.33 -11.84
C ALA A 290 8.67 10.44 -13.37
N ILE A 291 8.90 9.30 -14.04
CA ILE A 291 8.44 9.09 -15.42
C ILE A 291 6.95 8.75 -15.33
N LEU A 292 6.09 9.49 -16.05
CA LEU A 292 4.65 9.28 -16.01
C LEU A 292 4.17 8.47 -17.23
N VAL A 293 3.32 7.47 -17.00
CA VAL A 293 2.62 6.72 -18.06
C VAL A 293 1.13 6.73 -17.72
N GLY A 294 0.33 7.41 -18.53
CA GLY A 294 -1.11 7.50 -18.33
C GLY A 294 -1.91 6.75 -19.40
N HIS A 295 -3.07 6.21 -19.03
CA HIS A 295 -4.07 5.66 -19.96
C HIS A 295 -5.40 6.40 -19.77
N ASP A 296 -6.09 6.73 -20.87
CA ASP A 296 -7.37 7.47 -20.83
C ASP A 296 -7.26 8.73 -19.94
N ILE A 297 -8.10 8.93 -18.92
CA ILE A 297 -8.01 10.10 -18.04
C ILE A 297 -6.70 10.15 -17.24
N GLY A 298 -6.00 9.03 -17.04
CA GLY A 298 -4.65 9.03 -16.49
C GLY A 298 -3.64 9.72 -17.42
N GLY A 299 -3.85 9.63 -18.74
CA GLY A 299 -3.10 10.37 -19.75
C GLY A 299 -3.30 11.88 -19.65
N ASP A 300 -4.54 12.32 -19.43
CA ASP A 300 -4.86 13.72 -19.13
C ASP A 300 -4.15 14.21 -17.84
N VAL A 301 -4.09 13.41 -16.75
CA VAL A 301 -3.28 13.78 -15.57
C VAL A 301 -1.81 13.92 -15.92
N ALA A 302 -1.25 12.97 -16.68
CA ALA A 302 0.15 12.96 -17.08
C ALA A 302 0.53 14.22 -17.87
N TRP A 303 -0.32 14.64 -18.83
CA TRP A 303 -0.14 15.89 -19.58
C TRP A 303 -0.16 17.14 -18.70
N ASN A 304 -1.11 17.21 -17.77
CA ASN A 304 -1.24 18.38 -16.89
C ASN A 304 -0.08 18.46 -15.89
N CYS A 305 0.37 17.34 -15.32
CA CYS A 305 1.58 17.29 -14.49
C CYS A 305 2.81 17.80 -15.25
N CYS A 306 3.01 17.31 -16.48
CA CYS A 306 4.13 17.69 -17.34
C CYS A 306 4.19 19.20 -17.64
N LEU A 307 3.03 19.84 -17.85
CA LEU A 307 2.94 21.26 -18.22
C LEU A 307 2.94 22.25 -17.06
N GLN A 308 2.48 21.81 -15.89
CA GLN A 308 2.35 22.64 -14.69
C GLN A 308 3.55 22.47 -13.76
N TYR A 309 4.10 21.27 -13.69
CA TYR A 309 5.20 20.87 -12.80
C TYR A 309 6.32 20.14 -13.57
N PRO A 310 6.94 20.78 -14.59
CA PRO A 310 7.97 20.14 -15.41
C PRO A 310 9.16 19.61 -14.59
N ASP A 311 9.51 20.30 -13.50
CA ASP A 311 10.58 19.88 -12.57
C ASP A 311 10.27 18.56 -11.84
N ARG A 312 9.02 18.05 -11.91
CA ARG A 312 8.63 16.75 -11.38
C ARG A 312 8.57 15.65 -12.45
N VAL A 313 8.48 15.99 -13.73
CA VAL A 313 8.19 15.01 -14.79
C VAL A 313 9.43 14.72 -15.63
N ARG A 314 10.04 13.56 -15.40
CA ARG A 314 11.25 13.13 -16.12
C ARG A 314 10.95 12.75 -17.57
N ALA A 315 9.80 12.14 -17.84
CA ALA A 315 9.27 11.85 -19.18
C ALA A 315 7.77 11.55 -19.08
N VAL A 316 7.04 11.59 -20.21
CA VAL A 316 5.58 11.40 -20.23
C VAL A 316 5.12 10.55 -21.42
N ALA A 317 4.40 9.46 -21.14
CA ALA A 317 3.69 8.68 -22.15
C ALA A 317 2.18 8.73 -21.89
N SER A 318 1.39 8.82 -22.95
CA SER A 318 -0.06 8.76 -22.88
C SER A 318 -0.58 7.70 -23.85
N LEU A 319 -1.33 6.73 -23.33
CA LEU A 319 -2.02 5.72 -24.11
C LEU A 319 -3.44 6.22 -24.37
N ASN A 320 -3.80 6.34 -25.65
CA ASN A 320 -5.15 6.60 -26.17
C ASN A 320 -5.69 8.02 -25.88
N PHE A 321 -5.10 8.79 -24.95
CA PHE A 321 -5.51 10.17 -24.66
C PHE A 321 -4.55 11.20 -25.28
N PRO A 322 -4.92 11.89 -26.38
CA PRO A 322 -4.07 12.90 -27.01
C PRO A 322 -3.97 14.17 -26.15
N TYR A 323 -2.86 14.90 -26.26
CA TYR A 323 -2.78 16.23 -25.64
C TYR A 323 -3.67 17.24 -26.38
N ILE A 324 -4.71 17.70 -25.69
CA ILE A 324 -5.59 18.77 -26.15
C ILE A 324 -5.20 20.06 -25.41
N PRO A 325 -4.62 21.07 -26.09
CA PRO A 325 -4.29 22.34 -25.46
C PRO A 325 -5.55 23.06 -24.95
N PRO A 326 -5.54 23.62 -23.73
CA PRO A 326 -6.63 24.47 -23.26
C PRO A 326 -6.69 25.74 -24.12
N HIS A 327 -7.88 26.31 -24.33
CA HIS A 327 -8.03 27.52 -25.15
C HIS A 327 -9.06 28.49 -24.53
N PRO A 328 -8.77 29.81 -24.43
CA PRO A 328 -9.63 30.78 -23.72
C PRO A 328 -11.07 30.87 -24.24
N ASN A 329 -11.28 30.53 -25.51
CA ASN A 329 -12.60 30.59 -26.16
C ASN A 329 -13.25 29.21 -26.36
N MET A 330 -12.66 28.12 -25.84
CA MET A 330 -13.15 26.75 -26.05
C MET A 330 -13.09 25.96 -24.74
N ASN A 331 -14.26 25.78 -24.11
CA ASN A 331 -14.47 24.79 -23.06
C ASN A 331 -14.97 23.49 -23.70
N LEU A 332 -14.43 22.33 -23.30
CA LEU A 332 -14.75 21.03 -23.90
C LEU A 332 -16.24 20.67 -23.84
N LEU A 333 -16.91 20.87 -22.70
CA LEU A 333 -18.34 20.59 -22.56
C LEU A 333 -19.19 21.53 -23.41
N THR A 334 -18.82 22.81 -23.51
CA THR A 334 -19.49 23.77 -24.41
C THR A 334 -19.31 23.37 -25.87
N TYR A 335 -18.11 22.95 -26.25
CA TYR A 335 -17.79 22.53 -27.61
C TYR A 335 -18.57 21.27 -28.02
N ILE A 336 -18.61 20.23 -27.17
CA ILE A 336 -19.35 18.98 -27.43
C ILE A 336 -20.87 19.25 -27.51
N LYS A 337 -21.40 20.16 -26.69
CA LYS A 337 -22.82 20.58 -26.77
C LYS A 337 -23.17 21.29 -28.09
N GLN A 338 -22.20 21.98 -28.70
CA GLN A 338 -22.37 22.68 -29.98
C GLN A 338 -22.03 21.79 -31.19
N ASN A 339 -21.19 20.78 -31.01
CA ASN A 339 -20.66 19.90 -32.05
C ASN A 339 -20.85 18.44 -31.62
N PRO A 340 -21.99 17.82 -31.98
CA PRO A 340 -22.24 16.39 -31.77
C PRO A 340 -21.05 15.54 -32.24
N SER A 341 -20.56 14.69 -31.34
CA SER A 341 -19.35 13.90 -31.54
C SER A 341 -19.36 12.69 -30.60
N PRO A 342 -18.51 11.68 -30.86
CA PRO A 342 -18.28 10.55 -29.95
C PRO A 342 -18.10 10.94 -28.47
N LEU A 343 -17.52 12.11 -28.19
CA LEU A 343 -17.27 12.57 -26.81
C LEU A 343 -18.54 12.98 -26.04
N GLN A 344 -19.75 12.83 -26.58
CA GLN A 344 -21.01 13.18 -25.91
C GLN A 344 -21.18 12.56 -24.52
N TYR A 345 -20.61 11.38 -24.24
CA TYR A 345 -20.60 10.75 -22.92
C TYR A 345 -20.02 11.65 -21.80
N TYR A 346 -19.10 12.57 -22.11
CA TYR A 346 -18.59 13.56 -21.14
C TYR A 346 -19.68 14.42 -20.51
N ILE A 347 -20.75 14.73 -21.26
CA ILE A 347 -21.90 15.49 -20.73
C ILE A 347 -22.61 14.64 -19.67
N TYR A 348 -22.84 13.36 -19.93
CA TYR A 348 -23.49 12.43 -19.00
C TYR A 348 -22.66 12.20 -17.73
N PHE A 349 -21.33 12.16 -17.85
CA PHE A 349 -20.44 12.03 -16.68
C PHE A 349 -20.45 13.31 -15.82
N SER A 350 -20.64 14.48 -16.44
CA SER A 350 -20.80 15.76 -15.74
C SER A 350 -22.16 15.91 -15.02
N GLU A 351 -23.17 15.10 -15.36
CA GLU A 351 -24.49 15.12 -14.73
C GLU A 351 -24.59 14.13 -13.57
N SER A 352 -24.66 14.66 -12.35
CA SER A 352 -24.70 13.83 -11.13
C SER A 352 -25.95 12.95 -11.03
N GLY A 353 -25.76 11.71 -10.60
CA GLY A 353 -26.82 10.76 -10.27
C GLY A 353 -27.44 10.02 -11.45
N LYS A 354 -26.99 10.23 -12.69
CA LYS A 354 -27.48 9.52 -13.88
C LYS A 354 -26.60 8.31 -14.21
N PHE A 355 -25.35 8.57 -14.62
CA PHE A 355 -24.48 7.53 -15.16
C PHE A 355 -24.04 6.51 -14.08
N GLU A 356 -23.73 6.96 -12.86
CA GLU A 356 -23.39 6.06 -11.76
C GLU A 356 -24.54 5.09 -11.41
N LYS A 357 -25.80 5.52 -11.53
CA LYS A 357 -26.96 4.65 -11.26
C LYS A 357 -27.19 3.63 -12.36
N CYS A 358 -26.78 3.90 -13.60
CA CYS A 358 -26.79 2.90 -14.66
C CYS A 358 -25.75 1.81 -14.38
N LEU A 359 -24.51 2.19 -14.07
CA LEU A 359 -23.43 1.23 -13.79
C LEU A 359 -23.63 0.45 -12.48
N ALA A 360 -24.17 1.09 -11.44
CA ALA A 360 -24.38 0.46 -10.13
C ALA A 360 -25.54 -0.54 -10.08
N LYS A 361 -26.38 -0.66 -11.12
CA LYS A 361 -27.45 -1.68 -11.19
C LYS A 361 -26.90 -3.10 -11.17
N ASP A 362 -25.91 -3.33 -12.03
CA ASP A 362 -25.13 -4.56 -12.06
C ASP A 362 -23.69 -4.19 -12.45
N ILE A 363 -22.82 -4.22 -11.45
CA ILE A 363 -21.41 -3.87 -11.58
C ILE A 363 -20.69 -4.89 -12.48
N ARG A 364 -21.08 -6.17 -12.42
CA ARG A 364 -20.49 -7.22 -13.26
C ARG A 364 -20.84 -7.02 -14.72
N VAL A 365 -22.12 -6.87 -15.03
CA VAL A 365 -22.58 -6.62 -16.41
C VAL A 365 -21.94 -5.34 -16.95
N SER A 366 -21.80 -4.30 -16.11
CA SER A 366 -21.09 -3.07 -16.47
C SER A 366 -19.64 -3.33 -16.88
N PHE A 367 -18.85 -4.05 -16.09
CA PHE A 367 -17.47 -4.39 -16.47
C PHE A 367 -17.39 -5.33 -17.67
N GLN A 368 -18.30 -6.30 -17.81
CA GLN A 368 -18.36 -7.19 -18.98
C GLN A 368 -18.63 -6.43 -20.29
N ASN A 369 -19.44 -5.37 -20.25
CA ASN A 369 -19.70 -4.53 -21.42
C ASN A 369 -18.53 -3.56 -21.69
N ILE A 370 -17.91 -2.99 -20.64
CA ILE A 370 -16.83 -1.98 -20.80
C ILE A 370 -15.49 -2.62 -21.20
N TYR A 371 -15.14 -3.78 -20.64
CA TYR A 371 -13.87 -4.47 -20.93
C TYR A 371 -14.10 -5.54 -22.00
N THR A 372 -14.13 -5.10 -23.26
CA THR A 372 -14.30 -5.92 -24.47
C THR A 372 -13.13 -5.73 -25.43
N SER A 373 -12.78 -6.77 -26.20
CA SER A 373 -11.77 -6.67 -27.26
C SER A 373 -12.42 -6.32 -28.59
N THR A 374 -11.62 -5.73 -29.49
CA THR A 374 -11.94 -5.63 -30.93
C THR A 374 -11.41 -6.83 -31.72
N ASP A 375 -10.86 -7.86 -31.05
CA ASP A 375 -10.43 -9.11 -31.67
C ASP A 375 -11.65 -9.89 -32.20
N GLU A 376 -11.61 -10.29 -33.47
CA GLU A 376 -12.68 -11.05 -34.12
C GLU A 376 -12.99 -12.39 -33.42
N ASN A 377 -12.03 -12.93 -32.66
CA ASN A 377 -12.15 -14.15 -31.88
C ASN A 377 -12.76 -13.94 -30.48
N ASP A 378 -12.89 -12.70 -30.00
CA ASP A 378 -13.46 -12.38 -28.68
C ASP A 378 -15.00 -12.42 -28.64
N GLU A 379 -15.58 -13.26 -29.51
CA GLU A 379 -16.97 -13.31 -29.94
C GLU A 379 -17.59 -11.95 -30.30
N LYS A 380 -17.89 -11.81 -31.60
CA LYS A 380 -18.94 -10.92 -32.12
C LYS A 380 -20.08 -10.83 -31.11
N ALA A 381 -20.23 -9.66 -30.50
CA ALA A 381 -21.26 -9.40 -29.52
C ALA A 381 -22.62 -9.89 -30.00
N LEU A 382 -23.46 -10.37 -29.10
CA LEU A 382 -24.84 -10.76 -29.39
C LEU A 382 -25.51 -9.67 -30.27
N ASP A 383 -26.02 -10.06 -31.45
CA ASP A 383 -26.49 -9.25 -32.60
C ASP A 383 -25.44 -8.70 -33.61
N GLY A 384 -24.15 -8.93 -33.46
CA GLY A 384 -23.12 -8.42 -34.39
C GLY A 384 -22.95 -6.90 -34.36
N ARG A 385 -23.32 -6.25 -33.25
CA ARG A 385 -23.10 -4.83 -32.99
C ARG A 385 -21.91 -4.68 -32.05
N GLU A 386 -20.89 -3.90 -32.41
CA GLU A 386 -19.85 -3.52 -31.46
C GLU A 386 -20.51 -2.95 -30.19
N PHE A 387 -20.13 -3.40 -28.98
CA PHE A 387 -20.50 -2.64 -27.79
C PHE A 387 -19.62 -1.40 -27.78
N ASN A 388 -20.14 -0.32 -28.32
CA ASN A 388 -19.47 0.96 -28.27
C ASN A 388 -20.07 1.79 -27.15
N LEU A 389 -19.23 2.37 -26.27
CA LEU A 389 -19.70 3.39 -25.32
C LEU A 389 -20.28 4.61 -26.08
N LEU A 390 -19.95 4.72 -27.38
CA LEU A 390 -20.42 5.70 -28.35
C LEU A 390 -21.83 5.38 -28.92
N ASP A 391 -22.30 4.13 -28.80
CA ASP A 391 -23.66 3.71 -29.21
C ASP A 391 -24.70 3.93 -28.08
N MET A 392 -24.34 4.73 -27.07
CA MET A 392 -25.29 5.25 -26.09
C MET A 392 -26.40 6.04 -26.81
N ASP A 393 -27.66 5.62 -26.58
CA ASP A 393 -28.82 6.39 -27.03
C ASP A 393 -28.89 7.72 -26.27
N CYS A 394 -28.29 8.74 -26.90
CA CYS A 394 -28.21 10.09 -26.37
C CYS A 394 -29.59 10.74 -26.20
N SER A 395 -30.64 10.22 -26.87
CA SER A 395 -32.00 10.74 -26.75
C SER A 395 -32.73 10.24 -25.49
N SER A 396 -32.45 9.02 -25.03
CA SER A 396 -33.15 8.42 -23.87
C SER A 396 -32.36 8.41 -22.56
N TYR A 397 -31.10 8.86 -22.56
CA TYR A 397 -30.22 8.91 -21.37
C TYR A 397 -29.99 7.54 -20.70
N LYS A 398 -30.12 6.45 -21.46
CA LYS A 398 -29.91 5.08 -20.97
C LYS A 398 -28.65 4.48 -21.59
N LEU A 399 -27.67 4.14 -20.75
CA LEU A 399 -26.63 3.19 -21.12
C LEU A 399 -27.32 1.83 -21.35
N LYS A 400 -27.33 1.35 -22.60
CA LYS A 400 -27.90 0.05 -22.96
C LYS A 400 -26.86 -1.04 -22.73
N LEU A 401 -26.63 -1.37 -21.45
CA LEU A 401 -25.89 -2.57 -21.08
C LEU A 401 -26.59 -3.80 -21.70
N ILE A 402 -25.81 -4.66 -22.35
CA ILE A 402 -26.28 -5.92 -22.92
C ILE A 402 -26.29 -6.95 -21.78
N GLU A 403 -27.49 -7.36 -21.36
CA GLU A 403 -27.69 -8.45 -20.41
C GLU A 403 -27.30 -9.79 -21.05
N GLY A 404 -26.67 -10.69 -20.27
CA GLY A 404 -26.19 -11.98 -20.77
C GLY A 404 -24.91 -11.95 -21.61
N TYR A 405 -24.32 -10.76 -21.83
CA TYR A 405 -23.03 -10.61 -22.48
C TYR A 405 -21.93 -11.39 -21.72
N GLN A 406 -21.17 -12.23 -22.42
CA GLN A 406 -20.13 -13.05 -21.80
C GLN A 406 -18.88 -12.21 -21.49
N ARG A 407 -18.07 -12.66 -20.52
CA ARG A 407 -16.80 -11.99 -20.24
C ARG A 407 -15.84 -12.21 -21.42
N SER A 408 -15.33 -11.12 -21.97
CA SER A 408 -14.21 -11.10 -22.93
C SER A 408 -13.06 -12.03 -22.54
N CYS A 409 -12.51 -12.75 -23.52
CA CYS A 409 -11.40 -13.69 -23.39
C CYS A 409 -10.13 -13.06 -22.82
N PHE A 410 -9.88 -11.75 -22.99
CA PHE A 410 -8.71 -11.10 -22.37
C PHE A 410 -8.79 -10.96 -20.83
N MET A 411 -9.97 -11.19 -20.23
CA MET A 411 -10.33 -10.99 -18.80
C MET A 411 -9.21 -11.20 -17.76
N THR A 412 -9.03 -12.36 -17.09
CA THR A 412 -9.83 -13.59 -16.89
C THR A 412 -11.07 -13.42 -15.96
N LYS A 413 -11.70 -14.52 -15.47
CA LYS A 413 -12.84 -14.45 -14.53
C LYS A 413 -12.42 -13.85 -13.19
N GLU A 414 -11.30 -14.30 -12.66
CA GLU A 414 -10.75 -13.88 -11.38
C GLU A 414 -10.34 -12.39 -11.44
N GLU A 415 -9.82 -11.95 -12.59
CA GLU A 415 -9.55 -10.53 -12.87
C GLU A 415 -10.84 -9.69 -12.93
N LEU A 416 -11.89 -10.16 -13.62
CA LEU A 416 -13.22 -9.50 -13.61
C LEU A 416 -13.80 -9.43 -12.19
N ASP A 417 -13.70 -10.51 -11.42
CA ASP A 417 -14.20 -10.59 -10.04
C ASP A 417 -13.47 -9.57 -9.14
N TYR A 418 -12.18 -9.32 -9.39
CA TYR A 418 -11.39 -8.31 -8.69
C TYR A 418 -11.85 -6.87 -9.01
N TYR A 419 -12.11 -6.56 -10.29
CA TYR A 419 -12.72 -5.28 -10.69
C TYR A 419 -14.10 -5.05 -10.05
N VAL A 420 -14.97 -6.07 -10.10
CA VAL A 420 -16.30 -6.00 -9.50
C VAL A 420 -16.20 -5.75 -7.99
N LYS A 421 -15.32 -6.45 -7.28
CA LYS A 421 -15.15 -6.30 -5.83
C LYS A 421 -14.62 -4.91 -5.44
N ALA A 422 -13.71 -4.33 -6.22
CA ALA A 422 -13.22 -2.97 -5.97
C ALA A 422 -14.34 -1.92 -6.09
N PHE A 423 -15.11 -1.96 -7.17
CA PHE A 423 -16.18 -0.99 -7.43
C PHE A 423 -17.46 -1.26 -6.63
N GLN A 424 -17.65 -2.46 -6.06
CA GLN A 424 -18.65 -2.70 -5.01
C GLN A 424 -18.39 -1.88 -3.74
N VAL A 425 -17.12 -1.57 -3.44
CA VAL A 425 -16.73 -0.77 -2.26
C VAL A 425 -16.80 0.72 -2.55
N THR A 426 -16.17 1.19 -3.64
CA THR A 426 -16.09 2.64 -3.94
C THR A 426 -17.28 3.19 -4.72
N GLY A 427 -18.00 2.34 -5.44
CA GLY A 427 -18.93 2.77 -6.49
C GLY A 427 -18.23 3.53 -7.62
N PHE A 428 -19.03 4.12 -8.50
CA PHE A 428 -18.56 4.92 -9.66
C PHE A 428 -18.59 6.43 -9.42
N THR A 429 -19.44 6.91 -8.50
CA THR A 429 -19.67 8.34 -8.24
C THR A 429 -18.38 9.12 -7.90
N PRO A 430 -17.48 8.63 -7.04
CA PRO A 430 -16.29 9.39 -6.67
C PRO A 430 -15.35 9.62 -7.87
N SER A 431 -15.09 8.58 -8.65
CA SER A 431 -14.32 8.68 -9.90
C SER A 431 -14.99 9.62 -10.94
N LEU A 432 -16.31 9.61 -11.05
CA LEU A 432 -17.07 10.48 -11.96
C LEU A 432 -17.03 11.96 -11.56
N ASN A 433 -16.78 12.30 -10.30
CA ASN A 433 -16.69 13.71 -9.84
C ASN A 433 -15.62 14.51 -10.59
N ARG A 434 -14.58 13.86 -11.14
CA ARG A 434 -13.57 14.54 -11.95
C ARG A 434 -14.16 15.26 -13.18
N PHE A 435 -15.12 14.64 -13.87
CA PHE A 435 -15.79 15.23 -15.04
C PHE A 435 -16.69 16.42 -14.66
N ARG A 436 -17.21 16.43 -13.43
CA ARG A 436 -18.07 17.49 -12.88
C ARG A 436 -17.28 18.77 -12.56
N ASN A 437 -15.94 18.69 -12.52
CA ASN A 437 -15.05 19.84 -12.32
C ASN A 437 -14.64 20.56 -13.61
N ALA A 438 -15.17 20.18 -14.78
CA ALA A 438 -14.68 20.63 -16.10
C ALA A 438 -14.43 22.16 -16.19
N GLN A 439 -15.32 23.00 -15.65
CA GLN A 439 -15.16 24.46 -15.68
C GLN A 439 -14.04 24.98 -14.74
N LYS A 440 -13.82 24.34 -13.59
CA LYS A 440 -12.69 24.65 -12.69
C LYS A 440 -11.37 24.17 -13.32
N CYS A 441 -11.34 22.94 -13.81
CA CYS A 441 -10.19 22.35 -14.49
C CYS A 441 -9.75 23.22 -15.67
N TRP A 442 -10.66 23.55 -16.58
CA TRP A 442 -10.39 24.42 -17.74
C TRP A 442 -9.75 25.76 -17.34
N LYS A 443 -10.32 26.47 -16.35
CA LYS A 443 -9.74 27.73 -15.85
C LYS A 443 -8.32 27.57 -15.28
N TRP A 444 -8.03 26.47 -14.60
CA TRP A 444 -6.69 26.17 -14.09
C TRP A 444 -5.72 25.75 -15.21
N GLN A 445 -6.21 25.01 -16.21
CA GLN A 445 -5.44 24.60 -17.38
C GLN A 445 -5.02 25.79 -18.25
N LEU A 446 -5.83 26.85 -18.35
CA LEU A 446 -5.48 28.08 -19.09
C LEU A 446 -4.15 28.72 -18.64
N LYS A 447 -3.64 28.42 -17.44
CA LYS A 447 -2.28 28.82 -17.00
C LYS A 447 -1.15 28.26 -17.88
N THR A 448 -1.42 27.22 -18.68
CA THR A 448 -0.47 26.61 -19.63
C THR A 448 -0.81 26.95 -21.08
N TYR A 449 -1.83 27.78 -21.33
CA TYR A 449 -2.12 28.27 -22.68
C TYR A 449 -0.89 28.97 -23.29
N GLY A 450 -0.56 28.62 -24.53
CA GLY A 450 0.64 29.12 -25.21
C GLY A 450 1.96 28.44 -24.80
N LYS A 451 2.01 27.65 -23.72
CA LYS A 451 3.16 26.78 -23.44
C LYS A 451 3.22 25.69 -24.52
N LYS A 452 4.35 25.56 -25.21
CA LYS A 452 4.55 24.50 -26.20
C LYS A 452 4.83 23.17 -25.49
N THR A 453 3.91 22.21 -25.61
CA THR A 453 4.36 20.82 -25.80
C THR A 453 4.89 20.70 -27.23
N SER A 454 5.92 19.88 -27.46
CA SER A 454 6.44 19.64 -28.80
C SER A 454 5.44 18.85 -29.65
N LYS A 455 4.61 19.56 -30.43
CA LYS A 455 3.80 18.92 -31.47
C LYS A 455 4.72 18.49 -32.61
N ASN A 456 4.94 17.18 -32.73
CA ASN A 456 5.83 16.52 -33.69
C ASN A 456 7.27 17.06 -33.70
N PRO A 457 8.09 16.72 -32.67
CA PRO A 457 9.51 17.04 -32.71
C PRO A 457 10.18 16.33 -33.89
N THR A 458 10.94 17.10 -34.67
CA THR A 458 11.90 16.60 -35.65
C THR A 458 12.91 15.66 -34.97
N VAL A 459 13.62 14.84 -35.76
CA VAL A 459 14.60 13.87 -35.23
C VAL A 459 15.66 14.54 -34.34
N GLN A 460 15.99 15.80 -34.61
CA GLN A 460 16.92 16.62 -33.84
C GLN A 460 16.32 17.07 -32.48
N GLU A 461 15.09 17.60 -32.47
CA GLU A 461 14.40 18.02 -31.24
C GLU A 461 14.14 16.86 -30.26
N ARG A 462 14.01 15.62 -30.75
CA ARG A 462 13.90 14.40 -29.92
C ARG A 462 15.15 14.08 -29.09
N ALA A 463 16.31 14.64 -29.44
CA ALA A 463 17.56 14.44 -28.72
C ALA A 463 17.78 15.49 -27.62
N GLU A 464 17.17 16.67 -27.72
CA GLU A 464 17.42 17.81 -26.84
C GLU A 464 16.33 18.01 -25.76
N MET A 465 15.15 17.42 -25.93
CA MET A 465 14.10 17.48 -24.91
C MET A 465 14.34 16.45 -23.78
N PRO A 466 14.26 16.84 -22.49
CA PRO A 466 14.30 15.87 -21.39
C PRO A 466 13.08 14.93 -21.39
N ILE A 467 11.95 15.39 -21.96
CA ILE A 467 10.66 14.72 -21.93
C ILE A 467 10.39 14.06 -23.29
N LYS A 468 10.43 12.72 -23.33
CA LYS A 468 10.01 11.93 -24.50
C LYS A 468 8.51 11.70 -24.47
N ILE A 469 7.81 12.16 -25.51
CA ILE A 469 6.37 11.99 -25.71
C ILE A 469 6.10 10.71 -26.51
N PHE A 470 5.22 9.86 -25.99
CA PHE A 470 4.65 8.71 -26.71
C PHE A 470 3.13 8.82 -26.70
N THR A 471 2.51 8.61 -27.86
CA THR A 471 1.06 8.48 -28.05
C THR A 471 0.80 7.23 -28.88
N SER A 472 0.17 6.21 -28.28
CA SER A 472 -0.52 5.17 -29.05
C SER A 472 -1.92 5.69 -29.41
N ILE A 473 -2.29 5.47 -30.67
CA ILE A 473 -3.67 5.57 -31.18
C ILE A 473 -4.19 4.15 -31.22
#